data_AF-A0AAD4BKX3-F1
#
_entry.id   AF-A0AAD4BKX3-F1
#
_cell.length_a   1.000
_cell.length_b   1.000
_cell.length_c   1.000
_cell.angle_alpha   90.00
_cell.angle_beta   90.00
_cell.angle_gamma   90.00
#
_symmetry.space_group_name_H-M   'P 1'
#
loop_
_entity.id
_entity.type
_entity.pdbx_description
1 polymer ?
#
loop_
_entity_poly.entity_id
_entity_poly.type
_entity_poly.pdbx_seq_one_letter_code
_entity_poly.pdbx_strand_id
1 'polypeptide(L)'
;MGATYVENLAHTRKEATRRQRIEAEQRRRDELRDGYAKLKDVLPVSNQKSSKVSLLERATNHIIFLEKSTQEMQARLLVLEQEVQRLRAVNEKISLSVTGTPPPANNSIHDVDSRPLSPPPEPGMPSHSLAHVQGQAPPREDSRSPAASEVY
;
A
#
# COMPACT_ATOMS: atom_id res chain seq x y z
N MET A 1 -21.70 -68.14 -19.18
CA MET A 1 -20.66 -67.10 -19.43
C MET A 1 -21.16 -65.65 -19.28
N GLY A 2 -22.37 -65.37 -18.77
CA GLY A 2 -22.88 -63.98 -18.64
C GLY A 2 -22.66 -63.31 -17.28
N ALA A 3 -22.69 -64.07 -16.18
CA ALA A 3 -22.62 -63.52 -14.83
C ALA A 3 -21.26 -62.85 -14.50
N THR A 4 -20.16 -63.45 -14.95
CA THR A 4 -18.80 -62.94 -14.72
C THR A 4 -18.53 -61.60 -15.43
N TYR A 5 -19.14 -61.37 -16.58
CA TYR A 5 -19.02 -60.12 -17.32
C TYR A 5 -19.76 -58.96 -16.64
N VAL A 6 -20.93 -59.23 -16.05
CA VAL A 6 -21.74 -58.24 -15.34
C VAL A 6 -21.07 -57.83 -14.02
N GLU A 7 -20.49 -58.78 -13.29
CA GLU A 7 -19.68 -58.50 -12.10
C GLU A 7 -18.46 -57.64 -12.43
N ASN A 8 -17.69 -58.01 -13.47
CA ASN A 8 -16.54 -57.22 -13.93
C ASN A 8 -16.92 -55.79 -14.34
N LEU A 9 -18.07 -55.61 -15.01
CA LEU A 9 -18.56 -54.28 -15.38
C LEU A 9 -19.00 -53.47 -14.15
N ALA A 10 -19.64 -54.11 -13.17
CA ALA A 10 -20.02 -53.47 -11.91
C ALA A 10 -18.80 -53.06 -11.08
N HIS A 11 -17.75 -53.88 -11.03
CA HIS A 11 -16.47 -53.54 -10.42
C HIS A 11 -15.77 -52.38 -11.15
N THR A 12 -15.79 -52.37 -12.48
CA THR A 12 -15.23 -51.29 -13.31
C THR A 12 -15.96 -49.97 -13.08
N ARG A 13 -17.29 -49.98 -12.97
CA ARG A 13 -18.08 -48.79 -12.64
C ARG A 13 -17.80 -48.27 -11.23
N LYS A 14 -17.74 -49.16 -10.23
CA LYS A 14 -17.39 -48.78 -8.84
C LYS A 14 -15.98 -48.19 -8.76
N GLU A 15 -15.01 -48.77 -9.46
CA GLU A 15 -13.64 -48.26 -9.51
C GLU A 15 -13.55 -46.93 -10.27
N ALA A 16 -14.33 -46.73 -11.33
CA ALA A 16 -14.42 -45.45 -12.02
C ALA A 16 -14.95 -44.34 -11.10
N THR A 17 -16.03 -44.58 -10.35
CA THR A 17 -16.56 -43.62 -9.37
C THR A 17 -15.57 -43.34 -8.25
N ARG A 18 -14.87 -44.38 -7.76
CA ARG A 18 -13.83 -44.22 -6.74
C ARG A 18 -12.69 -43.33 -7.24
N ARG A 19 -12.19 -43.55 -8.45
CA ARG A 19 -11.13 -42.74 -9.08
C ARG A 19 -11.56 -41.29 -9.26
N GLN A 20 -12.76 -41.05 -9.80
CA GLN A 20 -13.31 -39.70 -9.93
C GLN A 20 -13.40 -38.98 -8.58
N ARG A 21 -13.82 -39.68 -7.52
CA ARG A 21 -13.87 -39.11 -6.17
C ARG A 21 -12.49 -38.75 -5.62
N ILE A 22 -11.48 -39.60 -5.86
CA ILE A 22 -10.09 -39.32 -5.47
C ILE A 22 -9.55 -38.12 -6.24
N GLU A 23 -9.77 -38.06 -7.55
CA GLU A 23 -9.30 -36.96 -8.39
C GLU A 23 -9.95 -35.63 -8.00
N ALA A 24 -11.26 -35.62 -7.76
CA ALA A 24 -11.98 -34.42 -7.32
C ALA A 24 -11.48 -33.91 -5.95
N GLU A 25 -11.23 -34.81 -4.99
CA GLU A 25 -10.69 -34.43 -3.69
C GLU A 25 -9.22 -33.94 -3.80
N GLN A 26 -8.43 -34.52 -4.70
CA GLN A 26 -7.07 -34.06 -4.93
C GLN A 26 -7.06 -32.64 -5.49
N ARG A 27 -7.89 -32.35 -6.49
CA ARG A 27 -8.07 -30.99 -7.03
C ARG A 27 -8.46 -29.99 -5.94
N ARG A 28 -9.43 -30.36 -5.07
CA ARG A 28 -9.82 -29.55 -3.91
C ARG A 28 -8.66 -29.29 -2.95
N ARG A 29 -7.80 -30.29 -2.71
CA ARG A 29 -6.63 -30.14 -1.84
C ARG A 29 -5.55 -29.25 -2.44
N ASP A 30 -5.37 -29.30 -3.76
CA ASP A 30 -4.40 -28.47 -4.47
C ASP A 30 -4.86 -27.00 -4.45
N GLU A 31 -6.14 -26.74 -4.75
CA GLU A 31 -6.74 -25.40 -4.60
C GLU A 31 -6.60 -24.85 -3.17
N LEU A 32 -6.76 -25.70 -2.16
CA LEU A 32 -6.59 -25.30 -0.77
C LEU A 32 -5.12 -24.97 -0.43
N ARG A 33 -4.15 -25.71 -1.00
CA ARG A 33 -2.72 -25.39 -0.85
C ARG A 33 -2.38 -24.04 -1.47
N ASP A 34 -2.91 -23.78 -2.66
CA ASP A 34 -2.73 -22.49 -3.34
C ASP A 34 -3.37 -21.36 -2.53
N GLY A 35 -4.54 -21.59 -1.94
CA GLY A 35 -5.18 -20.65 -1.01
C GLY A 35 -4.30 -20.32 0.19
N TYR A 36 -3.65 -21.32 0.80
CA TYR A 36 -2.69 -21.08 1.88
C TYR A 36 -1.41 -20.37 1.41
N ALA A 37 -0.92 -20.64 0.20
CA ALA A 37 0.23 -19.94 -0.35
C ALA A 37 -0.08 -18.44 -0.52
N LYS A 38 -1.20 -18.12 -1.18
CA LYS A 38 -1.68 -16.74 -1.34
C LYS A 38 -1.89 -16.04 0.00
N LEU A 39 -2.47 -16.74 0.98
CA LEU A 39 -2.64 -16.20 2.32
C LEU A 39 -1.31 -15.85 2.98
N LYS A 40 -0.28 -16.69 2.82
CA LYS A 40 1.05 -16.42 3.37
C LYS A 40 1.67 -15.16 2.77
N ASP A 41 1.50 -14.95 1.47
CA ASP A 41 2.13 -13.84 0.74
C ASP A 41 1.57 -12.46 1.10
N VAL A 42 0.30 -12.39 1.52
CA VAL A 42 -0.36 -11.13 1.91
C VAL A 42 -0.20 -10.78 3.40
N LEU A 43 0.37 -11.67 4.20
CA LEU A 43 0.59 -11.43 5.62
C LEU A 43 1.96 -10.79 5.88
N PRO A 44 2.11 -10.01 6.97
CA PRO A 44 3.39 -9.46 7.37
C PRO A 44 4.45 -10.56 7.47
N VAL A 45 5.62 -10.35 6.85
CA VAL A 45 6.69 -11.36 6.74
C VAL A 45 7.05 -11.90 8.12
N SER A 46 7.17 -13.23 8.22
CA SER A 46 7.57 -13.92 9.45
C SER A 46 8.62 -14.97 9.14
N ASN A 47 9.68 -14.98 9.96
CA ASN A 47 10.77 -15.96 9.88
C ASN A 47 10.41 -17.30 10.53
N GLN A 48 9.22 -17.43 11.12
CA GLN A 48 8.75 -18.68 11.71
C GLN A 48 8.19 -19.62 10.64
N LYS A 49 8.46 -20.92 10.80
CA LYS A 49 7.88 -21.95 9.94
C LYS A 49 6.35 -21.89 10.02
N SER A 50 5.72 -21.51 8.92
CA SER A 50 4.26 -21.36 8.87
C SER A 50 3.59 -22.74 8.81
N SER A 51 2.93 -23.14 9.90
CA SER A 51 1.97 -24.23 9.93
C SER A 51 0.59 -23.73 9.51
N LYS A 52 -0.32 -24.62 9.04
CA LYS A 52 -1.70 -24.24 8.69
C LYS A 52 -2.40 -23.49 9.83
N VAL A 53 -2.23 -23.96 11.06
CA VAL A 53 -2.82 -23.33 12.26
C VAL A 53 -2.22 -21.94 12.49
N SER A 54 -0.90 -21.84 12.54
CA SER A 54 -0.22 -20.54 12.77
C SER A 54 -0.52 -19.51 11.68
N LEU A 55 -0.73 -19.96 10.44
CA LEU A 55 -1.04 -19.09 9.32
C LEU A 55 -2.46 -18.51 9.44
N LEU A 56 -3.42 -19.34 9.85
CA LEU A 56 -4.79 -18.91 10.11
C LEU A 56 -4.86 -17.96 11.31
N GLU A 57 -4.16 -18.26 12.40
CA GLU A 57 -4.08 -17.37 13.57
C GLU A 57 -3.50 -16.00 13.21
N ARG A 58 -2.38 -15.99 12.47
CA ARG A 58 -1.77 -14.75 11.99
C ARG A 58 -2.70 -13.98 11.06
N ALA A 59 -3.45 -14.66 10.20
CA ALA A 59 -4.44 -14.02 9.34
C ALA A 59 -5.54 -13.35 10.14
N THR A 60 -6.12 -14.06 11.11
CA THR A 60 -7.15 -13.51 12.00
C THR A 60 -6.63 -12.27 12.73
N ASN A 61 -5.43 -12.33 13.30
CA ASN A 61 -4.84 -11.20 14.00
C ASN A 61 -4.55 -10.01 13.07
N HIS A 62 -4.10 -10.29 11.84
CA HIS A 62 -3.84 -9.24 10.85
C HIS A 62 -5.12 -8.56 10.39
N ILE A 63 -6.22 -9.29 10.21
CA ILE A 63 -7.54 -8.72 9.90
C ILE A 63 -7.97 -7.77 11.02
N ILE A 64 -7.94 -8.22 12.28
CA ILE A 64 -8.30 -7.38 13.44
C ILE A 64 -7.44 -6.12 13.51
N PHE A 65 -6.13 -6.25 13.24
CA PHE A 65 -5.23 -5.11 13.19
C PHE A 65 -5.60 -4.12 12.09
N LEU A 66 -5.86 -4.60 10.87
CA LEU A 66 -6.24 -3.75 9.73
C LEU A 66 -7.58 -3.06 9.97
N GLU A 67 -8.55 -3.74 10.58
CA GLU A 67 -9.85 -3.16 10.94
C GLU A 67 -9.67 -2.00 11.93
N LYS A 68 -8.90 -2.23 13.00
CA LYS A 68 -8.60 -1.19 13.99
C LYS A 68 -7.84 -0.01 13.37
N SER A 69 -6.82 -0.31 12.56
CA SER A 69 -6.04 0.73 11.89
C SER A 69 -6.89 1.55 10.93
N THR A 70 -7.80 0.89 10.19
CA THR A 70 -8.74 1.57 9.29
C THR A 70 -9.68 2.49 10.07
N GLN A 71 -10.23 2.01 11.19
CA GLN A 71 -11.10 2.82 12.05
C GLN A 71 -10.37 4.04 12.62
N GLU A 72 -9.14 3.88 13.10
CA GLU A 72 -8.33 4.99 13.61
C GLU A 72 -7.99 6.01 12.53
N MET A 73 -7.62 5.56 11.33
CA MET A 73 -7.34 6.46 10.20
C MET A 73 -8.58 7.23 9.76
N GLN A 74 -9.74 6.58 9.68
CA GLN A 74 -11.01 7.24 9.38
C GLN A 74 -11.37 8.29 10.44
N ALA A 75 -11.20 7.96 11.73
CA ALA A 75 -11.44 8.92 12.81
C ALA A 75 -10.51 10.15 12.70
N ARG A 76 -9.23 9.95 12.38
CA ARG A 76 -8.29 11.06 12.16
C ARG A 76 -8.69 11.91 10.96
N LEU A 77 -9.09 11.29 9.85
CA LEU A 77 -9.56 12.03 8.67
C LEU A 77 -10.76 12.92 9.01
N LEU A 78 -11.76 12.39 9.72
CA LEU A 78 -12.93 13.17 10.14
C LEU A 78 -12.55 14.38 11.00
N VAL A 79 -11.62 14.22 11.94
CA VAL A 79 -11.14 15.33 12.77
C VAL A 79 -10.44 16.39 11.92
N LEU A 80 -9.58 15.98 11.00
CA LEU A 80 -8.88 16.91 10.10
C LEU A 80 -9.86 17.63 9.16
N GLU A 81 -10.84 16.93 8.61
CA GLU A 81 -11.89 17.50 7.76
C GLU A 81 -12.70 18.57 8.49
N GLN A 82 -13.10 18.29 9.74
CA GLN A 82 -13.80 19.25 10.58
C GLN A 82 -12.96 20.50 10.86
N GLU A 83 -11.66 20.33 11.14
CA GLU A 83 -10.77 21.46 11.40
C GLU A 83 -10.56 22.32 10.14
N VAL A 84 -10.38 21.69 8.98
CA VAL A 84 -10.30 22.41 7.70
C VAL A 84 -11.59 23.19 7.44
N GLN A 85 -12.76 22.58 7.68
CA GLN A 85 -14.04 23.26 7.52
C GLN A 85 -14.19 24.45 8.49
N ARG A 86 -13.79 24.28 9.75
CA ARG A 86 -13.78 25.35 10.75
C ARG A 86 -12.87 26.51 10.34
N LEU A 87 -11.64 26.21 9.91
CA LEU A 87 -10.67 27.20 9.44
C LEU A 87 -11.19 27.96 8.21
N ARG A 88 -11.83 27.28 7.26
CA ARG A 88 -12.49 27.92 6.11
C ARG A 88 -13.60 28.87 6.54
N ALA A 89 -14.49 28.44 7.45
CA ALA A 89 -15.57 29.28 7.96
C ALA A 89 -15.07 30.50 8.73
N VAL A 90 -13.98 30.36 9.50
CA VAL A 90 -13.34 31.49 10.20
C VAL A 90 -12.70 32.45 9.20
N ASN A 91 -12.00 31.93 8.19
CA ASN A 91 -11.37 32.76 7.16
C ASN A 91 -12.41 33.57 6.37
N GLU A 92 -13.54 32.96 5.99
CA GLU A 92 -14.65 33.65 5.33
C GLU A 92 -15.21 34.79 6.20
N LYS A 93 -15.45 34.53 7.50
CA LYS A 93 -15.92 35.56 8.44
C LYS A 93 -14.94 36.73 8.57
N ILE A 94 -13.64 36.45 8.69
CA ILE A 94 -12.61 37.48 8.77
C ILE A 94 -12.57 38.30 7.48
N SER A 95 -12.52 37.63 6.32
CA SER A 95 -12.49 38.28 5.01
C SER A 95 -13.69 39.21 4.80
N LEU A 96 -14.91 38.76 5.14
CA LEU A 96 -16.13 39.57 5.07
C LEU A 96 -16.11 40.77 6.04
N SER A 97 -15.58 40.58 7.26
CA SER A 97 -15.48 41.65 8.26
C SER A 97 -14.50 42.76 7.88
N VAL A 98 -13.40 42.43 7.20
CA VAL A 98 -12.40 43.40 6.69
C VAL A 98 -12.96 44.20 5.51
N THR A 99 -13.83 43.62 4.69
CA THR A 99 -14.52 44.35 3.60
C THR A 99 -15.72 45.18 4.07
N GLY A 100 -16.22 44.97 5.30
CA GLY A 100 -17.40 45.63 5.85
C GLY A 100 -17.16 46.92 6.63
N THR A 101 -15.89 47.28 6.90
CA THR A 101 -15.55 48.57 7.52
C THR A 101 -15.39 49.65 6.44
N PRO A 102 -16.22 50.72 6.42
CA PRO A 102 -15.97 51.87 5.57
C PRO A 102 -14.58 52.43 5.89
N PRO A 103 -13.77 52.81 4.90
CA PRO A 103 -12.45 53.35 5.17
C PRO A 103 -12.60 54.65 5.98
N PRO A 104 -11.93 54.82 7.12
CA PRO A 104 -11.72 56.15 7.65
C PRO A 104 -10.84 56.88 6.63
N ALA A 105 -11.41 57.91 6.02
CA ALA A 105 -10.64 58.89 5.28
C ALA A 105 -9.66 59.55 6.26
N ASN A 106 -8.39 59.14 6.24
CA ASN A 106 -7.32 60.03 6.64
C ASN A 106 -6.00 59.72 5.93
N ASN A 107 -5.40 60.80 5.47
CA ASN A 107 -4.26 60.93 4.58
C ASN A 107 -2.99 60.18 4.99
N SER A 108 -2.30 59.71 3.95
CA SER A 108 -0.86 59.78 3.72
C SER A 108 0.07 59.46 4.90
N ILE A 109 0.69 58.28 4.87
CA ILE A 109 2.07 58.10 5.33
C ILE A 109 2.64 56.82 4.69
N HIS A 110 3.62 57.05 3.80
CA HIS A 110 4.75 56.20 3.43
C HIS A 110 4.53 54.80 2.84
N ASP A 111 4.67 54.73 1.51
CA ASP A 111 5.90 54.18 0.88
C ASP A 111 6.50 52.94 1.57
N VAL A 112 5.92 51.76 1.32
CA VAL A 112 6.54 50.47 1.65
C VAL A 112 6.70 49.53 0.45
N ASP A 113 6.24 49.92 -0.74
CA ASP A 113 6.34 49.12 -1.97
C ASP A 113 7.73 49.11 -2.62
N SER A 114 8.76 49.62 -1.94
CA SER A 114 10.15 49.62 -2.43
C SER A 114 11.14 48.83 -1.58
N ARG A 115 10.68 47.95 -0.66
CA ARG A 115 11.61 47.10 0.12
C ARG A 115 11.85 45.75 -0.58
N PRO A 116 13.01 45.52 -1.24
CA PRO A 116 13.40 44.18 -1.64
C PRO A 116 13.57 43.30 -0.39
N LEU A 117 12.92 42.14 -0.40
CA LEU A 117 12.98 41.10 0.63
C LEU A 117 14.33 40.36 0.57
N SER A 118 15.42 41.00 1.00
CA SER A 118 16.71 40.32 1.16
C SER A 118 17.46 40.89 2.36
N PRO A 119 17.76 40.09 3.40
CA PRO A 119 18.74 40.50 4.39
C PRO A 119 20.13 40.62 3.71
N PRO A 120 20.95 41.61 4.07
CA PRO A 120 22.29 41.75 3.49
C PRO A 120 23.15 40.52 3.84
N PRO A 121 24.00 40.04 2.93
CA PRO A 121 24.89 38.92 3.22
C PRO A 121 25.88 39.33 4.32
N GLU A 122 25.99 38.50 5.37
CA GLU A 122 27.04 38.63 6.37
C GLU A 122 28.43 38.53 5.70
N PRO A 123 29.38 39.44 6.01
CA PRO A 123 30.74 39.32 5.52
C PRO A 123 31.44 38.18 6.26
N GLY A 124 31.49 36.99 5.65
CA GLY A 124 32.31 35.89 6.18
C GLY A 124 32.02 34.47 5.72
N MET A 125 30.98 34.20 4.93
CA MET A 125 30.63 32.81 4.58
C MET A 125 31.12 32.41 3.17
N PRO A 126 31.80 31.26 3.00
CA PRO A 126 32.36 30.83 1.72
C PRO A 126 31.24 30.50 0.71
N SER A 127 31.45 30.95 -0.54
CA SER A 127 30.55 30.67 -1.67
C SER A 127 30.40 29.18 -1.92
N HIS A 128 29.25 28.60 -1.55
CA HIS A 128 28.85 27.29 -2.06
C HIS A 128 28.28 27.47 -3.47
N SER A 129 29.16 27.29 -4.46
CA SER A 129 28.78 27.20 -5.87
C SER A 129 27.81 26.04 -6.07
N LEU A 130 26.56 26.33 -6.44
CA LEU A 130 25.66 25.32 -6.98
C LEU A 130 26.16 24.93 -8.36
N ALA A 131 26.96 23.87 -8.42
CA ALA A 131 27.33 23.21 -9.65
C ALA A 131 26.05 22.75 -10.36
N HIS A 132 25.84 23.31 -11.55
CA HIS A 132 24.86 22.89 -12.54
C HIS A 132 25.12 21.42 -12.91
N VAL A 133 24.36 20.48 -12.36
CA VAL A 133 24.39 19.07 -12.79
C VAL A 133 23.56 18.95 -14.06
N GLN A 134 24.24 19.13 -15.18
CA GLN A 134 23.71 18.90 -16.51
C GLN A 134 23.68 17.39 -16.79
N GLY A 135 22.48 16.85 -16.98
CA GLY A 135 22.19 15.63 -17.75
C GLY A 135 22.93 14.36 -17.35
N GLN A 136 22.42 13.64 -16.34
CA GLN A 136 22.81 12.26 -16.09
C GLN A 136 21.85 11.31 -16.81
N ALA A 137 22.35 10.64 -17.85
CA ALA A 137 21.64 9.57 -18.55
C ALA A 137 21.48 8.33 -17.63
N PRO A 138 20.37 7.57 -17.73
CA PRO A 138 20.14 6.40 -16.88
C PRO A 138 21.15 5.27 -17.19
N PRO A 139 21.62 4.52 -16.18
CA PRO A 139 22.54 3.41 -16.39
C PRO A 139 21.84 2.26 -17.14
N ARG A 140 22.54 1.72 -18.14
CA ARG A 140 22.09 0.59 -18.96
C ARG A 140 22.04 -0.71 -18.14
N GLU A 141 20.92 -1.41 -18.23
CA GLU A 141 20.75 -2.78 -17.72
C GLU A 141 21.46 -3.79 -18.63
N ASP A 142 22.78 -3.88 -18.55
CA ASP A 142 23.52 -4.99 -19.17
C ASP A 142 24.65 -5.44 -18.25
N SER A 143 24.31 -6.30 -17.30
CA SER A 143 25.27 -7.17 -16.62
C SER A 143 24.57 -8.46 -16.21
N ARG A 144 24.18 -9.22 -17.24
CA ARG A 144 23.95 -10.66 -17.12
C ARG A 144 25.32 -11.35 -17.08
N SER A 145 25.59 -12.12 -16.04
CA SER A 145 26.70 -13.08 -16.00
C SER A 145 26.31 -14.30 -15.15
N PRO A 146 26.87 -15.49 -15.46
CA PRO A 146 26.06 -16.68 -15.68
C PRO A 146 26.04 -17.66 -14.50
N ALA A 147 25.08 -18.58 -14.58
CA ALA A 147 24.99 -19.79 -13.77
C ALA A 147 26.25 -20.66 -13.91
N ALA A 148 26.72 -21.19 -12.78
CA ALA A 148 27.60 -22.35 -12.73
C ALA A 148 26.93 -23.44 -11.89
N SER A 149 26.53 -24.50 -12.58
CA SER A 149 26.15 -25.82 -12.08
C SER A 149 27.39 -26.69 -11.87
N GLU A 150 27.38 -27.52 -10.82
CA GLU A 150 27.93 -28.89 -10.72
C GLU A 150 27.89 -29.28 -9.22
N VAL A 151 27.09 -30.25 -8.75
CA VAL A 151 27.15 -31.72 -8.96
C VAL A 151 28.52 -32.28 -8.59
N TYR A 152 28.63 -32.82 -7.37
CA TYR A 152 29.13 -34.16 -7.07
C TYR A 152 28.64 -34.60 -5.68
#